data_AF-A0A1Y5HQC3-F1
#
_entry.id   AF-A0A1Y5HQC3-F1
#
_cell.length_a   1.000
_cell.length_b   1.000
_cell.length_c   1.000
_cell.angle_alpha   90.00
_cell.angle_beta   90.00
_cell.angle_gamma   90.00
#
_symmetry.space_group_name_H-M   'P 1'
#
loop_
_entity.id
_entity.type
_entity.pdbx_description
1 polymer ?
#
loop_
_entity_poly.entity_id
_entity_poly.type
_entity_poly.pdbx_seq_one_letter_code
_entity_poly.pdbx_strand_id
1 'polypeptide(L)'
;MLKFNIPTKPSIARLLTFLFAGSIAACGQPSNSSAPEFSQSEWLPGGETTVTPQIQIRFDYPAANLPPDQKTQFHAGKALAQQPWIKAPTITDSRDGLGPLYNARTCMACHVKGGKGALPKDASTAIFSSLIRVSLKGEDKQNGVIPHPAYGDQIQVQSTSLAHQLRHLPSAKSLAKDVVPEAYVYINWQEQIFQYPDQTKVMLKRPTPVFKQLGYGEIESDTLVGIRTAPTIHGMGLIELIPQSQIDA
;
A
#
# COMPACT_ATOMS: atom_id res chain seq x y z
N MET A 1 -52.46 22.79 -75.70
CA MET A 1 -51.90 21.46 -76.04
C MET A 1 -50.41 21.48 -75.78
N LEU A 2 -49.96 20.73 -74.76
CA LEU A 2 -48.62 20.15 -74.63
C LEU A 2 -48.69 19.17 -73.46
N LYS A 3 -48.88 17.89 -73.78
CA LYS A 3 -48.68 16.75 -72.87
C LYS A 3 -47.20 16.38 -72.93
N PHE A 4 -46.50 16.24 -71.81
CA PHE A 4 -45.38 15.30 -71.66
C PHE A 4 -45.28 14.89 -70.17
N ASN A 5 -45.69 13.67 -69.80
CA ASN A 5 -45.00 12.37 -69.85
C ASN A 5 -43.98 12.20 -68.71
N ILE A 6 -44.33 11.31 -67.77
CA ILE A 6 -43.52 10.86 -66.63
C ILE A 6 -42.55 9.77 -67.12
N PRO A 7 -41.25 9.82 -66.80
CA PRO A 7 -40.42 8.63 -66.84
C PRO A 7 -40.36 7.96 -65.47
N THR A 8 -40.98 6.79 -65.39
CA THR A 8 -40.75 5.77 -64.38
C THR A 8 -39.35 5.18 -64.54
N LYS A 9 -38.47 5.38 -63.55
CA LYS A 9 -37.27 4.54 -63.38
C LYS A 9 -37.11 4.14 -61.90
N PRO A 10 -37.18 2.83 -61.58
CA PRO A 10 -36.93 2.33 -60.24
C PRO A 10 -35.42 2.10 -60.11
N SER A 11 -34.65 3.01 -59.52
CA SER A 11 -33.25 2.67 -59.19
C SER A 11 -32.63 3.39 -58.00
N ILE A 12 -33.29 4.35 -57.37
CA ILE A 12 -32.65 5.14 -56.30
C ILE A 12 -33.09 4.70 -54.89
N ALA A 13 -34.23 4.03 -54.76
CA ALA A 13 -34.75 3.57 -53.46
C ALA A 13 -34.08 2.29 -52.90
N ARG A 14 -33.22 1.60 -53.67
CA ARG A 14 -32.50 0.39 -53.22
C ARG A 14 -31.07 0.63 -52.74
N LEU A 15 -30.52 1.83 -52.92
CA LEU A 15 -29.13 2.13 -52.53
C LEU A 15 -29.01 2.67 -51.09
N LEU A 16 -30.08 3.25 -50.53
CA LEU A 16 -30.07 3.79 -49.17
C LEU A 16 -30.36 2.75 -48.08
N THR A 17 -30.94 1.60 -48.43
CA THR A 17 -31.14 0.49 -47.47
C THR A 17 -29.90 -0.38 -47.29
N PHE A 18 -28.91 -0.29 -48.20
CA PHE A 18 -27.64 -1.03 -48.09
C PHE A 18 -26.54 -0.27 -47.35
N LEU A 19 -26.68 1.05 -47.16
CA LEU A 19 -25.68 1.86 -46.42
C LEU A 19 -25.97 2.02 -44.92
N PHE A 20 -27.14 1.63 -44.43
CA PHE A 20 -27.45 1.64 -42.99
C PHE A 20 -27.34 0.26 -42.32
N ALA A 21 -27.29 -0.82 -43.10
CA ALA A 21 -27.07 -2.18 -42.59
C ALA A 21 -25.57 -2.55 -42.47
N GLY A 22 -24.66 -1.77 -43.07
CA GLY A 22 -23.22 -2.02 -43.05
C GLY A 22 -22.48 -1.50 -41.81
N SER A 23 -23.11 -0.65 -40.99
CA SER A 23 -22.43 0.06 -39.89
C SER A 23 -22.65 -0.56 -38.50
N ILE A 24 -23.39 -1.67 -38.40
CA ILE A 24 -23.64 -2.36 -37.11
C ILE A 24 -22.84 -3.68 -37.01
N ALA A 25 -22.21 -4.14 -38.11
CA ALA A 25 -21.45 -5.40 -38.12
C ALA A 25 -19.95 -5.25 -37.80
N ALA A 26 -19.48 -4.08 -37.36
CA ALA A 26 -18.06 -3.85 -37.03
C ALA A 26 -17.75 -3.83 -35.51
N CYS A 27 -18.77 -3.84 -34.64
CA CYS A 27 -18.58 -3.92 -33.19
C CYS A 27 -19.09 -5.27 -32.67
N GLY A 28 -18.35 -6.34 -32.97
CA GLY A 28 -18.80 -7.68 -32.61
C GLY A 28 -17.79 -8.78 -32.89
N GLN A 29 -16.50 -8.50 -32.77
CA GLN A 29 -15.59 -9.58 -32.39
C GLN A 29 -15.64 -9.60 -30.86
N PRO A 30 -16.31 -10.59 -30.23
CA PRO A 30 -16.03 -10.84 -28.83
C PRO A 30 -14.52 -11.07 -28.80
N SER A 31 -13.77 -10.16 -28.18
CA SER A 31 -12.40 -10.47 -27.83
C SER A 31 -12.51 -11.71 -26.97
N ASN A 32 -12.26 -12.87 -27.57
CA ASN A 32 -11.97 -14.10 -26.85
C ASN A 32 -10.67 -13.81 -26.11
N SER A 33 -10.77 -13.03 -25.05
CA SER A 33 -9.77 -12.97 -24.00
C SER A 33 -9.92 -14.28 -23.23
N SER A 34 -9.66 -15.40 -23.92
CA SER A 34 -9.35 -16.63 -23.24
C SER A 34 -8.13 -16.33 -22.40
N ALA A 35 -8.21 -16.62 -21.10
CA ALA A 35 -7.03 -16.59 -20.26
C ALA A 35 -5.91 -17.38 -20.97
N PRO A 36 -4.65 -16.92 -20.92
CA PRO A 36 -3.55 -17.67 -21.49
C PRO A 36 -3.56 -19.11 -20.96
N GLU A 37 -3.11 -20.05 -21.79
CA GLU A 37 -3.00 -21.44 -21.34
C GLU A 37 -2.09 -21.51 -20.11
N PHE A 38 -2.57 -22.24 -19.10
CA PHE A 38 -1.86 -22.44 -17.85
C PHE A 38 -0.42 -22.91 -18.09
N SER A 39 0.55 -22.18 -17.55
CA SER A 39 1.96 -22.59 -17.55
C SER A 39 2.38 -23.16 -16.21
N GLN A 40 3.13 -24.25 -16.20
CA GLN A 40 3.69 -24.81 -14.96
C GLN A 40 4.57 -23.80 -14.20
N SER A 41 5.14 -22.82 -14.91
CA SER A 41 5.91 -21.72 -14.30
C SER A 41 5.08 -20.79 -13.42
N GLU A 42 3.74 -20.75 -13.57
CA GLU A 42 2.84 -19.97 -12.71
C GLU A 42 2.83 -20.50 -11.26
N TRP A 43 3.18 -21.77 -11.04
CA TRP A 43 3.42 -22.32 -9.70
C TRP A 43 4.71 -21.80 -9.05
N LEU A 44 5.57 -21.11 -9.81
CA LEU A 44 6.88 -20.62 -9.41
C LEU A 44 6.95 -19.08 -9.50
N PRO A 45 6.18 -18.32 -8.69
CA PRO A 45 6.17 -16.86 -8.75
C PRO A 45 7.52 -16.19 -8.44
N GLY A 46 8.47 -16.92 -7.85
CA GLY A 46 9.87 -16.50 -7.68
C GLY A 46 10.85 -17.24 -8.59
N GLY A 47 10.38 -17.93 -9.64
CA GLY A 47 11.20 -18.81 -10.47
C GLY A 47 11.90 -19.90 -9.65
N GLU A 48 13.19 -20.12 -9.90
CA GLU A 48 14.05 -21.05 -9.14
C GLU A 48 14.17 -20.71 -7.64
N THR A 49 13.78 -19.49 -7.25
CA THR A 49 13.81 -19.03 -5.85
C THR A 49 12.48 -19.23 -5.14
N THR A 50 11.47 -19.78 -5.83
CA THR A 50 10.18 -20.10 -5.21
C THR A 50 10.37 -21.14 -4.12
N VAL A 51 9.88 -20.82 -2.93
CA VAL A 51 9.85 -21.76 -1.80
C VAL A 51 8.42 -22.26 -1.59
N THR A 52 8.26 -23.55 -1.30
CA THR A 52 6.98 -24.13 -0.91
C THR A 52 6.47 -23.42 0.36
N PRO A 53 5.16 -23.15 0.49
CA PRO A 53 4.60 -22.47 1.66
C PRO A 53 5.03 -23.15 2.96
N GLN A 54 5.91 -22.50 3.70
CA GLN A 54 6.19 -22.88 5.08
C GLN A 54 5.07 -22.32 5.97
N ILE A 55 4.95 -22.85 7.20
CA ILE A 55 3.99 -22.38 8.22
C ILE A 55 4.09 -20.85 8.43
N GLN A 56 5.23 -20.23 8.09
CA GLN A 56 5.42 -18.79 8.11
C GLN A 56 6.07 -18.30 6.81
N ILE A 57 5.39 -17.37 6.12
CA ILE A 57 5.93 -16.67 4.94
C ILE A 57 7.05 -15.71 5.39
N ARG A 58 8.21 -15.79 4.72
CA ARG A 58 9.42 -15.02 5.04
C ARG A 58 10.16 -14.61 3.78
N PHE A 59 10.58 -13.35 3.75
CA PHE A 59 11.36 -12.74 2.67
C PHE A 59 12.73 -12.26 3.16
N ASP A 60 13.10 -12.61 4.39
CA ASP A 60 14.36 -12.24 5.04
C ASP A 60 15.35 -13.41 5.06
N TYR A 61 15.24 -14.35 4.11
CA TYR A 61 16.23 -15.38 3.84
C TYR A 61 16.90 -15.13 2.48
N PRO A 62 18.19 -15.50 2.34
CA PRO A 62 18.84 -15.42 1.04
C PRO A 62 18.15 -16.37 0.07
N ALA A 63 18.01 -15.94 -1.18
CA ALA A 63 17.55 -16.82 -2.25
C ALA A 63 18.47 -18.05 -2.38
N ALA A 64 17.92 -19.20 -2.73
CA ALA A 64 18.68 -20.46 -2.81
C ALA A 64 19.85 -20.38 -3.81
N ASN A 65 19.65 -19.64 -4.91
CA ASN A 65 20.63 -19.41 -5.96
C ASN A 65 21.54 -18.18 -5.71
N LEU A 66 21.47 -17.54 -4.53
CA LEU A 66 22.35 -16.41 -4.20
C LEU A 66 23.81 -16.91 -4.12
N PRO A 67 24.77 -16.29 -4.84
CA PRO A 67 26.18 -16.66 -4.77
C PRO A 67 26.73 -16.63 -3.33
N PRO A 68 27.62 -17.56 -2.94
CA PRO A 68 28.14 -17.63 -1.58
C PRO A 68 28.77 -16.33 -1.04
N ASP A 69 29.45 -15.58 -1.90
CA ASP A 69 30.06 -14.28 -1.59
C ASP A 69 29.02 -13.19 -1.28
N GLN A 70 27.85 -13.24 -1.93
CA GLN A 70 26.73 -12.31 -1.68
C GLN A 70 25.91 -12.67 -0.44
N LYS A 71 25.93 -13.92 0.04
CA LYS A 71 25.24 -14.32 1.28
C LYS A 71 25.74 -13.53 2.49
N THR A 72 27.04 -13.23 2.54
CA THR A 72 27.62 -12.40 3.62
C THR A 72 27.02 -11.01 3.63
N GLN A 73 26.90 -10.36 2.46
CA GLN A 73 26.29 -9.04 2.34
C GLN A 73 24.80 -9.07 2.70
N PHE A 74 24.06 -10.10 2.27
CA PHE A 74 22.67 -10.30 2.65
C PHE A 74 22.50 -10.36 4.17
N HIS A 75 23.32 -11.16 4.85
CA HIS A 75 23.26 -11.30 6.30
C HIS A 75 23.66 -10.02 7.04
N ALA A 76 24.66 -9.27 6.54
CA ALA A 76 25.02 -7.97 7.08
C ALA A 76 23.86 -6.95 6.95
N GLY A 77 23.22 -6.88 5.78
CA GLY A 77 22.06 -6.02 5.55
C GLY A 77 20.86 -6.41 6.42
N LYS A 78 20.60 -7.71 6.58
CA LYS A 78 19.58 -8.22 7.50
C LYS A 78 19.87 -7.82 8.95
N ALA A 79 21.12 -7.95 9.40
CA ALA A 79 21.52 -7.56 10.74
C ALA A 79 21.26 -6.06 10.98
N LEU A 80 21.63 -5.21 10.01
CA LEU A 80 21.34 -3.78 10.05
C LEU A 80 19.83 -3.49 10.13
N ALA A 81 19.02 -4.16 9.30
CA ALA A 81 17.57 -3.97 9.28
C ALA A 81 16.87 -4.39 10.59
N GLN A 82 17.48 -5.30 11.35
CA GLN A 82 17.01 -5.77 12.65
C GLN A 82 17.57 -4.95 13.83
N GLN A 83 18.61 -4.16 13.61
CA GLN A 83 19.28 -3.41 14.67
C GLN A 83 18.46 -2.18 15.09
N PRO A 84 18.15 -2.01 16.39
CA PRO A 84 17.39 -0.88 16.86
C PRO A 84 18.23 0.40 16.89
N TRP A 85 17.67 1.49 16.38
CA TRP A 85 18.15 2.85 16.65
C TRP A 85 17.88 3.22 18.10
N ILE A 86 18.76 4.02 18.69
CA ILE A 86 18.69 4.44 20.10
C ILE A 86 18.77 5.96 20.23
N LYS A 87 18.19 6.49 21.31
CA LYS A 87 18.17 7.94 21.59
C LYS A 87 19.60 8.43 21.81
N ALA A 88 20.00 9.46 21.08
CA ALA A 88 21.26 10.16 21.30
C ALA A 88 21.22 11.04 22.58
N PRO A 89 22.38 11.31 23.21
CA PRO A 89 23.72 10.81 22.87
C PRO A 89 23.99 9.40 23.43
N THR A 90 24.89 8.65 22.80
CA THR A 90 25.36 7.34 23.31
C THR A 90 26.87 7.25 23.19
N ILE A 91 27.49 6.20 23.74
CA ILE A 91 28.95 6.00 23.62
C ILE A 91 29.39 5.62 22.20
N THR A 92 28.45 5.20 21.33
CA THR A 92 28.74 4.83 19.94
C THR A 92 27.85 5.59 18.97
N ASP A 93 28.44 6.33 18.04
CA ASP A 93 27.71 7.15 17.06
C ASP A 93 27.11 6.31 15.92
N SER A 94 27.51 5.04 15.81
CA SER A 94 27.12 4.21 14.68
C SER A 94 25.60 4.04 14.57
N ARG A 95 24.84 4.11 15.68
CA ARG A 95 23.39 3.79 15.76
C ARG A 95 22.59 4.75 16.66
N ASP A 96 23.16 5.90 17.02
CA ASP A 96 22.41 6.94 17.70
C ASP A 96 21.64 7.81 16.69
N GLY A 97 20.94 8.84 17.17
CA GLY A 97 20.12 9.71 16.33
C GLY A 97 18.64 9.34 16.24
N LEU A 98 18.15 8.42 17.08
CA LEU A 98 16.70 8.26 17.24
C LEU A 98 16.13 9.54 17.85
N GLY A 99 15.25 10.20 17.10
CA GLY A 99 14.53 11.38 17.54
C GLY A 99 13.61 11.10 18.75
N PRO A 100 13.18 12.15 19.47
CA PRO A 100 12.36 12.00 20.66
C PRO A 100 10.99 11.36 20.38
N LEU A 101 10.46 11.57 19.17
CA LEU A 101 9.26 10.95 18.61
C LEU A 101 9.64 10.09 17.40
N TYR A 102 8.98 8.95 17.24
CA TYR A 102 9.25 8.02 16.15
C TYR A 102 8.07 7.05 15.92
N ASN A 103 8.04 6.35 14.79
CA ASN A 103 7.08 5.25 14.55
C ASN A 103 7.65 3.87 14.93
N ALA A 104 8.89 3.59 14.54
CA ALA A 104 9.56 2.32 14.79
C ALA A 104 11.07 2.52 14.97
N ARG A 105 11.73 1.61 15.70
CA ARG A 105 13.17 1.66 15.96
C ARG A 105 14.01 0.73 15.07
N THR A 106 13.39 -0.15 14.29
CA THR A 106 14.06 -1.05 13.34
C THR A 106 13.31 -1.03 12.03
N CYS A 107 13.98 -1.32 10.91
CA CYS A 107 13.30 -1.46 9.62
C CYS A 107 12.30 -2.64 9.67
N MET A 108 12.74 -3.74 10.29
CA MET A 108 11.97 -4.99 10.38
C MET A 108 10.76 -4.92 11.33
N ALA A 109 10.63 -3.87 12.14
CA ALA A 109 9.43 -3.62 12.94
C ALA A 109 8.20 -3.34 12.06
N CYS A 110 8.39 -2.65 10.93
CA CYS A 110 7.34 -2.42 9.95
C CYS A 110 7.37 -3.48 8.83
N HIS A 111 8.56 -3.88 8.40
CA HIS A 111 8.76 -4.90 7.36
C HIS A 111 8.85 -6.32 7.94
N VAL A 112 7.74 -6.81 8.49
CA VAL A 112 7.70 -8.06 9.27
C VAL A 112 8.23 -9.25 8.46
N LYS A 113 9.35 -9.83 8.89
CA LYS A 113 10.06 -10.93 8.19
C LYS A 113 10.39 -10.59 6.72
N GLY A 114 10.65 -9.31 6.43
CA GLY A 114 10.91 -8.78 5.09
C GLY A 114 9.64 -8.65 4.24
N GLY A 115 8.50 -9.04 4.80
CA GLY A 115 7.19 -8.93 4.20
C GLY A 115 6.51 -7.60 4.47
N LYS A 116 5.22 -7.55 4.13
CA LYS A 116 4.37 -6.40 4.41
C LYS A 116 4.06 -6.31 5.90
N GLY A 117 3.89 -5.08 6.39
CA GLY A 117 3.28 -4.85 7.69
C GLY A 117 1.84 -5.36 7.74
N ALA A 118 1.28 -5.49 8.94
CA ALA A 118 -0.11 -5.88 9.14
C ALA A 118 -0.87 -4.80 9.92
N LEU A 119 -2.14 -4.62 9.58
CA LEU A 119 -3.06 -3.88 10.44
C LEU A 119 -3.58 -4.79 11.56
N PRO A 120 -3.86 -4.24 12.76
CA PRO A 120 -4.54 -4.97 13.82
C PRO A 120 -5.87 -5.57 13.32
N LYS A 121 -6.21 -6.77 13.80
CA LYS A 121 -7.47 -7.44 13.44
C LYS A 121 -8.70 -6.72 13.99
N ASP A 122 -8.53 -5.96 15.07
CA ASP A 122 -9.57 -5.25 15.79
C ASP A 122 -8.99 -4.04 16.53
N ALA A 123 -9.85 -3.29 17.22
CA ALA A 123 -9.49 -2.08 17.94
C ALA A 123 -8.87 -2.31 19.33
N SER A 124 -8.50 -3.55 19.70
CA SER A 124 -7.84 -3.84 20.99
C SER A 124 -6.37 -3.43 21.01
N THR A 125 -5.72 -3.42 19.84
CA THR A 125 -4.29 -3.19 19.70
C THR A 125 -4.04 -1.99 18.80
N ALA A 126 -3.12 -1.12 19.22
CA ALA A 126 -2.72 0.02 18.41
C ALA A 126 -1.92 -0.43 17.18
N ILE A 127 -1.97 0.38 16.12
CA ILE A 127 -1.16 0.20 14.92
C ILE A 127 0.32 0.35 15.29
N PHE A 128 1.16 -0.50 14.70
CA PHE A 128 2.61 -0.45 14.88
C PHE A 128 3.38 -0.53 13.56
N SER A 129 3.01 -1.45 12.67
CA SER A 129 3.71 -1.67 11.39
C SER A 129 3.16 -0.88 10.20
N SER A 130 2.34 0.14 10.46
CA SER A 130 1.78 1.03 9.44
C SER A 130 1.91 2.48 9.88
N LEU A 131 2.06 3.38 8.92
CA LEU A 131 2.14 4.83 9.12
C LEU A 131 0.75 5.44 8.91
N ILE A 132 0.48 6.50 9.65
CA ILE A 132 -0.73 7.30 9.51
C ILE A 132 -0.32 8.66 8.99
N ARG A 133 -0.65 8.91 7.73
CA ARG A 133 -0.47 10.21 7.08
C ARG A 133 -1.67 11.08 7.42
N VAL A 134 -1.40 12.34 7.73
CA VAL A 134 -2.42 13.35 8.03
C VAL A 134 -2.15 14.59 7.20
N SER A 135 -3.18 15.29 6.76
CA SER A 135 -3.03 16.56 6.05
C SER A 135 -4.31 17.38 6.14
N LEU A 136 -4.19 18.69 5.93
CA LEU A 136 -5.35 19.53 5.64
C LEU A 136 -5.82 19.29 4.20
N LYS A 137 -7.02 19.77 3.88
CA LYS A 137 -7.53 19.77 2.50
C LYS A 137 -6.73 20.76 1.64
N GLY A 138 -6.50 20.36 0.39
CA GLY A 138 -5.72 21.12 -0.57
C GLY A 138 -4.45 20.39 -0.97
N GLU A 139 -3.67 21.02 -1.84
CA GLU A 139 -2.44 20.46 -2.39
C GLU A 139 -1.34 21.50 -2.26
N ASP A 140 -0.17 21.08 -1.80
CA ASP A 140 1.03 21.90 -1.82
C ASP A 140 1.90 21.47 -3.00
N LYS A 141 2.40 22.41 -3.80
CA LYS A 141 3.14 22.08 -5.03
C LYS A 141 4.50 21.42 -4.76
N GLN A 142 5.10 21.64 -3.59
CA GLN A 142 6.41 21.08 -3.25
C GLN A 142 6.27 19.76 -2.50
N ASN A 143 5.37 19.71 -1.52
CA ASN A 143 5.22 18.58 -0.60
C ASN A 143 4.08 17.63 -0.97
N GLY A 144 3.23 18.00 -1.95
CA GLY A 144 2.04 17.27 -2.38
C GLY A 144 0.85 17.36 -1.41
N VAL A 145 1.09 17.65 -0.12
CA VAL A 145 0.05 17.80 0.91
C VAL A 145 0.32 19.02 1.77
N ILE A 146 -0.73 19.59 2.34
CA ILE A 146 -0.62 20.64 3.36
C ILE A 146 -0.51 19.95 4.73
N PRO A 147 0.64 20.01 5.42
CA PRO A 147 0.82 19.35 6.71
C PRO A 147 -0.12 19.95 7.76
N HIS A 148 -0.57 19.11 8.69
CA HIS A 148 -1.30 19.55 9.87
C HIS A 148 -0.40 20.42 10.76
N PRO A 149 -0.89 21.55 11.31
CA PRO A 149 -0.06 22.48 12.09
C PRO A 149 0.60 21.86 13.33
N ALA A 150 -0.14 21.01 14.07
CA ALA A 150 0.38 20.32 15.25
C ALA A 150 1.10 18.97 14.97
N TYR A 151 0.70 18.25 13.92
CA TYR A 151 1.10 16.85 13.70
C TYR A 151 1.94 16.62 12.43
N GLY A 152 2.23 17.67 11.67
CA GLY A 152 2.93 17.55 10.40
C GLY A 152 2.13 16.74 9.38
N ASP A 153 2.82 15.94 8.57
CA ASP A 153 2.20 15.10 7.54
C ASP A 153 2.10 13.61 7.93
N GLN A 154 2.56 13.25 9.13
CA GLN A 154 2.62 11.89 9.63
C GLN A 154 2.64 11.83 11.16
N ILE A 155 1.76 10.99 11.72
CA ILE A 155 1.62 10.79 13.16
C ILE A 155 2.75 9.91 13.72
N GLN A 156 3.40 10.38 14.78
CA GLN A 156 4.46 9.70 15.52
C GLN A 156 3.90 8.98 16.76
N VAL A 157 3.70 7.67 16.65
CA VAL A 157 3.00 6.86 17.68
C VAL A 157 3.88 6.39 18.83
N GLN A 158 5.21 6.59 18.76
CA GLN A 158 6.14 6.26 19.84
C GLN A 158 6.94 7.47 20.29
N SER A 159 7.39 7.42 21.54
CA SER A 159 8.23 8.44 22.17
C SER A 159 9.34 7.79 22.98
N THR A 160 10.50 8.44 23.03
CA THR A 160 11.63 8.04 23.88
C THR A 160 11.39 8.25 25.39
N SER A 161 10.28 8.88 25.79
CA SER A 161 9.91 9.03 27.21
C SER A 161 9.82 7.67 27.92
N LEU A 162 10.42 7.58 29.11
CA LEU A 162 10.40 6.36 29.92
C LEU A 162 8.97 5.93 30.29
N ALA A 163 8.10 6.91 30.61
CA ALA A 163 6.68 6.66 30.87
C ALA A 163 5.99 5.99 29.67
N HIS A 164 6.35 6.38 28.45
CA HIS A 164 5.82 5.77 27.23
C HIS A 164 6.41 4.38 26.96
N GLN A 165 7.72 4.20 27.12
CA GLN A 165 8.38 2.90 26.92
C GLN A 165 7.86 1.83 27.89
N LEU A 166 7.60 2.22 29.13
CA LEU A 166 7.13 1.33 30.20
C LEU A 166 5.61 1.34 30.37
N ARG A 167 4.84 1.94 29.46
CA ARG A 167 3.37 2.13 29.58
C ARG A 167 2.55 0.88 29.87
N HIS A 168 3.10 -0.30 29.61
CA HIS A 168 2.47 -1.58 29.91
C HIS A 168 2.58 -1.99 31.40
N LEU A 169 3.46 -1.33 32.16
CA LEU A 169 3.66 -1.54 33.59
C LEU A 169 2.79 -0.59 34.41
N PRO A 170 2.16 -1.04 35.51
CA PRO A 170 1.37 -0.17 36.39
C PRO A 170 2.17 1.01 36.96
N SER A 171 3.46 0.79 37.28
CA SER A 171 4.36 1.79 37.85
C SER A 171 4.61 2.98 36.93
N ALA A 172 4.48 2.79 35.61
CA ALA A 172 4.74 3.83 34.63
C ALA A 172 3.82 5.05 34.75
N LYS A 173 2.65 4.90 35.38
CA LYS A 173 1.71 6.01 35.62
C LYS A 173 2.30 7.11 36.51
N SER A 174 3.26 6.76 37.37
CA SER A 174 3.93 7.69 38.28
C SER A 174 5.15 8.39 37.67
N LEU A 175 5.60 7.93 36.50
CA LEU A 175 6.78 8.48 35.83
C LEU A 175 6.46 9.83 35.20
N ALA A 176 7.45 10.73 35.19
CA ALA A 176 7.37 12.00 34.49
C ALA A 176 7.09 11.77 32.99
N LYS A 177 6.16 12.55 32.46
CA LYS A 177 5.80 12.54 31.04
C LYS A 177 6.55 13.68 30.36
N ASP A 178 7.77 13.39 29.91
CA ASP A 178 8.58 14.36 29.17
C ASP A 178 7.97 14.58 27.77
N VAL A 179 8.46 13.84 26.76
CA VAL A 179 7.89 13.87 25.42
C VAL A 179 6.78 12.83 25.34
N VAL A 180 5.54 13.23 25.09
CA VAL A 180 4.41 12.30 24.89
C VAL A 180 4.31 11.89 23.41
N PRO A 181 3.91 10.65 23.07
CA PRO A 181 3.60 10.29 21.69
C PRO A 181 2.48 11.19 21.15
N GLU A 182 2.41 11.35 19.83
CA GLU A 182 1.41 12.22 19.22
C GLU A 182 0.00 11.66 19.35
N ALA A 183 -0.15 10.35 19.17
CA ALA A 183 -1.41 9.65 19.36
C ALA A 183 -1.18 8.14 19.53
N TYR A 184 -2.20 7.48 20.08
CA TYR A 184 -2.39 6.04 19.91
C TYR A 184 -3.45 5.83 18.84
N VAL A 185 -3.10 5.14 17.76
CA VAL A 185 -4.03 4.90 16.64
C VAL A 185 -4.49 3.46 16.64
N TYR A 186 -5.80 3.26 16.64
CA TYR A 186 -6.45 1.96 16.55
C TYR A 186 -7.22 1.84 15.22
N ILE A 187 -7.52 0.62 14.77
CA ILE A 187 -8.37 0.40 13.59
C ILE A 187 -9.75 -0.08 14.02
N ASN A 188 -10.77 0.66 13.62
CA ASN A 188 -12.14 0.19 13.61
C ASN A 188 -12.47 -0.37 12.21
N TRP A 189 -12.80 -1.65 12.13
CA TRP A 189 -13.17 -2.30 10.86
C TRP A 189 -14.67 -2.16 10.63
N GLN A 190 -15.04 -1.49 9.55
CA GLN A 190 -16.43 -1.36 9.12
C GLN A 190 -16.72 -2.37 8.02
N GLU A 191 -17.70 -3.23 8.25
CA GLU A 191 -18.15 -4.19 7.26
C GLU A 191 -19.09 -3.52 6.26
N GLN A 192 -18.88 -3.78 4.98
CA GLN A 192 -19.71 -3.27 3.90
C GLN A 192 -19.96 -4.36 2.88
N ILE A 193 -21.23 -4.55 2.50
CA ILE A 193 -21.57 -5.45 1.40
C ILE A 193 -21.25 -4.72 0.09
N PHE A 194 -20.41 -5.35 -0.73
CA PHE A 194 -20.18 -4.94 -2.11
C PHE A 194 -20.88 -5.94 -3.03
N GLN A 195 -21.62 -5.41 -4.00
CA GLN A 195 -22.30 -6.20 -5.01
C GLN A 195 -21.62 -5.96 -6.36
N TYR A 196 -21.11 -7.03 -6.96
CA TYR A 196 -20.54 -7.02 -8.30
C TYR A 196 -21.63 -6.87 -9.38
N PRO A 197 -21.28 -6.49 -10.63
CA PRO A 197 -22.25 -6.40 -11.73
C PRO A 197 -22.98 -7.71 -12.05
N ASP A 198 -22.37 -8.86 -11.75
CA ASP A 198 -22.97 -10.20 -11.89
C ASP A 198 -23.92 -10.56 -10.72
N GLN A 199 -24.19 -9.62 -9.81
CA GLN A 199 -24.98 -9.75 -8.59
C GLN A 199 -24.32 -10.54 -7.46
N THR A 200 -23.09 -11.02 -7.63
CA THR A 200 -22.32 -11.66 -6.56
C THR A 200 -22.10 -10.67 -5.42
N LYS A 201 -22.38 -11.09 -4.18
CA LYS A 201 -22.19 -10.26 -2.97
C LYS A 201 -20.98 -10.74 -2.19
N VAL A 202 -20.12 -9.80 -1.82
CA VAL A 202 -18.97 -10.05 -0.93
C VAL A 202 -18.99 -9.07 0.23
N MET A 203 -18.54 -9.53 1.39
CA MET A 203 -18.36 -8.69 2.56
C MET A 203 -16.94 -8.10 2.53
N LEU A 204 -16.86 -6.79 2.37
CA LEU A 204 -15.61 -6.04 2.46
C LEU A 204 -15.43 -5.48 3.86
N LYS A 205 -14.18 -5.25 4.25
CA LYS A 205 -13.83 -4.54 5.49
C LYS A 205 -13.08 -3.27 5.16
N ARG A 206 -13.58 -2.14 5.64
CA ARG A 206 -12.94 -0.83 5.51
C ARG A 206 -12.26 -0.47 6.84
N PRO A 207 -10.93 -0.24 6.85
CA PRO A 207 -10.23 0.19 8.06
C PRO A 207 -10.46 1.69 8.28
N THR A 208 -10.97 2.06 9.45
CA THR A 208 -11.11 3.46 9.88
C THR A 208 -10.20 3.72 11.08
N PRO A 209 -9.23 4.64 10.98
CA PRO A 209 -8.34 4.94 12.09
C PRO A 209 -9.08 5.71 13.19
N VAL A 210 -8.80 5.35 14.45
CA VAL A 210 -9.34 6.00 15.65
C VAL A 210 -8.16 6.48 16.49
N PHE A 211 -8.06 7.78 16.65
CA PHE A 211 -7.04 8.42 17.47
C PHE A 211 -7.48 8.46 18.93
N LYS A 212 -6.57 8.09 19.83
CA LYS A 212 -6.77 8.18 21.29
C LYS A 212 -5.56 8.87 21.91
N GLN A 213 -5.82 9.57 23.01
CA GLN A 213 -4.78 10.23 23.82
C GLN A 213 -3.87 11.11 22.97
N LEU A 214 -4.49 12.06 22.25
CA LEU A 214 -3.80 13.06 21.45
C LEU A 214 -2.87 13.90 22.34
N GLY A 215 -1.59 13.97 21.96
CA GLY A 215 -0.56 14.64 22.76
C GLY A 215 -0.43 16.14 22.50
N TYR A 216 -0.89 16.62 21.34
CA TYR A 216 -0.58 17.96 20.82
C TYR A 216 -1.81 18.76 20.39
N GLY A 217 -2.97 18.47 20.99
CA GLY A 217 -4.25 19.10 20.68
C GLY A 217 -5.19 18.22 19.87
N GLU A 218 -6.41 18.68 19.65
CA GLU A 218 -7.39 17.93 18.86
C GLU A 218 -6.99 17.91 17.37
N ILE A 219 -7.40 16.85 16.66
CA ILE A 219 -7.29 16.77 15.20
C ILE A 219 -8.62 17.28 14.63
N GLU A 220 -8.59 18.26 13.73
CA GLU A 220 -9.80 18.82 13.12
C GLU A 220 -10.55 17.76 12.30
N SER A 221 -11.89 17.85 12.31
CA SER A 221 -12.77 16.86 11.68
C SER A 221 -12.64 16.77 10.16
N ASP A 222 -12.08 17.78 9.52
CA ASP A 222 -11.83 17.83 8.08
C ASP A 222 -10.40 17.44 7.69
N THR A 223 -9.57 17.02 8.65
CA THR A 223 -8.25 16.42 8.41
C THR A 223 -8.38 15.17 7.55
N LEU A 224 -7.61 15.11 6.48
CA LEU A 224 -7.50 13.93 5.63
C LEU A 224 -6.55 12.93 6.29
N VAL A 225 -6.95 11.65 6.33
CA VAL A 225 -6.17 10.58 6.98
C VAL A 225 -5.93 9.43 6.01
N GLY A 226 -4.67 9.02 5.88
CA GLY A 226 -4.24 7.91 5.04
C GLY A 226 -3.46 6.86 5.80
N ILE A 227 -3.85 5.59 5.67
CA ILE A 227 -3.11 4.46 6.25
C ILE A 227 -2.10 3.94 5.22
N ARG A 228 -0.82 3.86 5.59
CA ARG A 228 0.26 3.31 4.75
C ARG A 228 0.87 2.10 5.41
N THR A 229 0.67 0.93 4.83
CA THR A 229 1.29 -0.31 5.30
C THR A 229 2.65 -0.49 4.64
N ALA A 230 3.67 -0.88 5.41
CA ALA A 230 5.00 -1.11 4.88
C ALA A 230 4.97 -2.17 3.76
N PRO A 231 5.67 -1.92 2.63
CA PRO A 231 5.79 -2.90 1.55
C PRO A 231 6.73 -4.05 1.93
N THR A 232 6.97 -4.99 1.02
CA THR A 232 8.04 -5.99 1.17
C THR A 232 9.40 -5.35 0.89
N ILE A 233 10.49 -5.92 1.43
CA ILE A 233 11.85 -5.36 1.27
C ILE A 233 12.62 -5.91 0.06
N HIS A 234 12.15 -6.98 -0.56
CA HIS A 234 12.85 -7.64 -1.68
C HIS A 234 12.77 -6.88 -3.02
N GLY A 235 12.46 -5.58 -3.00
CA GLY A 235 12.35 -4.74 -4.19
C GLY A 235 11.20 -5.13 -5.11
N MET A 236 11.22 -4.65 -6.36
CA MET A 236 10.27 -5.10 -7.40
C MET A 236 10.73 -6.38 -8.10
N GLY A 237 11.90 -6.91 -7.71
CA GLY A 237 12.41 -8.20 -8.15
C GLY A 237 12.56 -8.26 -9.67
N LEU A 238 11.89 -9.22 -10.31
CA LEU A 238 11.96 -9.43 -11.76
C LEU A 238 11.42 -8.24 -12.58
N ILE A 239 10.62 -7.35 -11.99
CA ILE A 239 10.15 -6.14 -12.69
C ILE A 239 11.31 -5.19 -12.99
N GLU A 240 12.34 -5.13 -12.13
CA GLU A 240 13.54 -4.32 -12.38
C GLU A 240 14.40 -4.87 -13.53
N LEU A 241 14.17 -6.13 -13.95
CA LEU A 241 14.84 -6.73 -15.09
C LEU A 241 14.16 -6.39 -16.43
N ILE A 242 12.97 -5.77 -16.40
CA ILE A 242 12.29 -5.31 -17.61
C ILE A 242 13.11 -4.13 -18.16
N PRO A 243 13.65 -4.22 -19.40
CA PRO A 243 14.41 -3.13 -19.99
C PRO A 243 13.54 -1.86 -20.09
N GLN A 244 14.12 -0.70 -19.77
CA GLN A 244 13.39 0.58 -19.80
C GLN A 244 12.71 0.83 -21.16
N SER A 245 13.33 0.39 -22.26
CA SER A 245 12.76 0.48 -23.61
C SER A 245 11.45 -0.29 -23.82
N GLN A 246 11.12 -1.27 -22.95
CA GLN A 246 9.84 -1.97 -22.97
C GLN A 246 8.78 -1.31 -22.07
N ILE A 247 9.20 -0.40 -21.19
CA ILE A 247 8.32 0.37 -20.29
C ILE A 247 7.93 1.70 -20.94
N ASP A 248 8.85 2.35 -21.66
CA ASP A 248 8.69 3.67 -22.28
C ASP A 248 7.79 3.70 -23.55
N ALA A 249 6.91 2.70 -23.73
CA ALA A 249 6.08 2.55 -24.93
C ALA A 249 5.07 3.69 -25.14
#